data_AF-A0AAU8L254-F1
#
_entry.id   AF-A0AAU8L254-F1
#
_cell.length_a   1.000
_cell.length_b   1.000
_cell.length_c   1.000
_cell.angle_alpha   90.00
_cell.angle_beta   90.00
_cell.angle_gamma   90.00
#
_symmetry.space_group_name_H-M   'P 1'
#
loop_
_entity.id
_entity.type
_entity.pdbx_description
1 polymer ?
#
loop_
_entity_poly.entity_id
_entity_poly.type
_entity_poly.pdbx_seq_one_letter_code
_entity_poly.pdbx_strand_id
1 'polypeptide(L)'
;LTSSRIIAGQSRRVQLYMPDVDVLQPLGLVVLPDGETWFDHLGVCAAIDVAINNGRIVPVAIMGIDNIDEHERNAILGGRSELITDIARHLLPTIRAEQPQRQWADRSRTVLAGQSLGGVSALIAARHAPETFGLALSHSPSM
;
A
#
# COMPACT_ATOMS: atom_id res chain seq x y z
N LEU A 1 2.30 12.05 -4.82
CA LEU A 1 2.42 12.79 -3.56
C LEU A 1 3.39 12.04 -2.68
N THR A 2 4.48 12.68 -2.25
CA THR A 2 5.50 12.05 -1.40
C THR A 2 5.58 12.82 -0.10
N SER A 3 5.54 12.10 1.02
CA SER A 3 5.50 12.73 2.34
C SER A 3 6.18 11.87 3.39
N SER A 4 6.65 12.50 4.48
CA SER A 4 7.13 11.76 5.64
C SER A 4 5.97 11.48 6.60
N ARG A 5 5.89 10.26 7.12
CA ARG A 5 4.86 9.81 8.07
C ARG A 5 5.48 8.95 9.17
N ILE A 6 5.00 9.08 10.40
CA ILE A 6 5.39 8.20 11.50
C ILE A 6 4.56 6.92 11.40
N ILE A 7 5.22 5.78 11.23
CA ILE A 7 4.60 4.46 11.13
C ILE A 7 5.45 3.52 11.99
N ALA A 8 4.84 2.66 12.82
CA ALA A 8 5.55 1.75 13.71
C ALA A 8 6.72 2.43 14.48
N GLY A 9 6.46 3.65 14.98
CA GLY A 9 7.41 4.43 15.77
C GLY A 9 8.60 5.06 15.02
N GLN A 10 8.70 4.92 13.70
CA GLN A 10 9.77 5.57 12.91
C GLN A 10 9.22 6.45 11.79
N SER A 11 9.99 7.44 11.37
CA SER A 11 9.66 8.32 10.25
C SER A 11 10.02 7.64 8.93
N ARG A 12 9.02 7.33 8.10
CA ARG A 12 9.20 6.73 6.76
C ARG A 12 8.65 7.63 5.67
N ARG A 13 9.27 7.54 4.50
CA ARG A 13 8.74 8.14 3.28
C ARG A 13 7.56 7.30 2.81
N VAL A 14 6.42 7.96 2.62
CA VAL A 14 5.20 7.38 2.04
C VAL A 14 4.96 8.04 0.70
N GLN A 15 4.83 7.20 -0.31
CA GLN A 15 4.62 7.60 -1.69
C GLN A 15 3.21 7.23 -2.10
N LEU A 16 2.38 8.21 -2.45
CA LEU A 16 1.01 8.02 -2.91
C LEU A 16 0.92 8.41 -4.38
N TYR A 17 0.56 7.46 -5.22
CA TYR A 17 0.21 7.68 -6.61
C TYR A 17 -1.31 7.59 -6.77
N MET A 18 -1.85 8.57 -7.49
CA MET A 18 -3.26 8.69 -7.82
C MET A 18 -3.38 8.70 -9.34
N PRO A 19 -4.08 7.73 -9.96
CA PRO A 19 -4.26 7.73 -11.41
C PRO A 19 -5.20 8.86 -11.84
N ASP A 20 -5.04 9.31 -13.09
CA ASP A 20 -5.92 10.32 -13.69
C ASP A 20 -7.23 9.68 -14.17
N VAL A 21 -8.14 9.48 -13.22
CA VAL A 21 -9.48 8.93 -13.44
C VAL A 21 -10.54 9.85 -12.85
N ASP A 22 -11.80 9.67 -13.26
CA ASP A 22 -12.94 10.41 -12.71
C ASP A 22 -12.99 10.31 -11.17
N VAL A 23 -13.20 11.44 -10.49
CA VAL A 23 -13.30 11.56 -9.03
C VAL A 23 -14.48 10.80 -8.45
N LEU A 24 -15.54 10.60 -9.24
CA LEU A 24 -16.74 9.85 -8.86
C LEU A 24 -16.58 8.34 -9.04
N GLN A 25 -15.55 7.88 -9.76
CA GLN A 25 -15.33 6.46 -9.94
C GLN A 25 -14.74 5.85 -8.64
N PRO A 26 -15.29 4.72 -8.12
CA PRO A 26 -14.74 4.07 -6.95
C PRO A 26 -13.27 3.65 -7.14
N LEU A 27 -12.37 4.28 -6.38
CA LEU A 27 -10.94 4.09 -6.47
C LEU A 27 -10.48 3.03 -5.46
N GLY A 28 -9.94 1.91 -5.96
CA GLY A 28 -9.26 0.93 -5.12
C GLY A 28 -7.93 1.45 -4.59
N LEU A 29 -7.30 0.70 -3.69
CA LEU A 29 -6.01 1.07 -3.12
C LEU A 29 -5.13 -0.16 -2.96
N VAL A 30 -3.90 -0.09 -3.44
CA VAL A 30 -2.87 -1.10 -3.21
C VAL A 30 -1.79 -0.48 -2.32
N VAL A 31 -1.58 -1.09 -1.16
CA VAL A 31 -0.47 -0.77 -0.26
C VAL A 31 0.69 -1.70 -0.59
N LEU A 32 1.87 -1.10 -0.83
CA LEU A 32 3.11 -1.79 -1.19
C LEU A 32 4.18 -1.48 -0.14
N PRO A 33 4.67 -2.48 0.61
CA PRO A 33 6.00 -2.42 1.21
C PRO A 33 7.07 -2.29 0.12
N ASP A 34 8.30 -1.94 0.51
CA ASP A 34 9.40 -1.73 -0.43
C ASP A 34 9.10 -0.60 -1.43
N GLY A 35 8.45 0.47 -0.95
CA GLY A 35 8.00 1.60 -1.75
C GLY A 35 9.10 2.22 -2.61
N GLU A 36 10.31 2.33 -2.08
CA GLU A 36 11.49 2.82 -2.78
C GLU A 36 11.80 1.97 -4.02
N THR A 37 11.60 0.65 -3.94
CA THR A 37 11.84 -0.23 -5.09
C THR A 37 10.75 -0.06 -6.15
N TRP A 38 9.48 -0.06 -5.75
CA TRP A 38 8.37 0.02 -6.68
C TRP A 38 8.27 1.37 -7.39
N PHE A 39 8.45 2.46 -6.66
CA PHE A 39 8.32 3.82 -7.19
C PHE A 39 9.59 4.28 -7.88
N ASP A 40 10.76 4.09 -7.27
CA ASP A 40 11.99 4.73 -7.75
C ASP A 40 12.75 3.87 -8.76
N HIS A 41 12.55 2.54 -8.75
CA HIS A 41 13.31 1.61 -9.61
C HIS A 41 12.46 0.87 -10.64
N LEU A 42 11.23 0.47 -10.30
CA LEU A 42 10.40 -0.37 -11.17
C LEU A 42 9.32 0.39 -11.95
N GLY A 43 9.12 1.68 -11.67
CA GLY A 43 8.18 2.53 -12.41
C GLY A 43 6.71 2.10 -12.27
N VAL A 44 6.31 1.67 -11.07
CA VAL A 44 4.97 1.10 -10.81
C VAL A 44 3.82 2.00 -11.29
N CYS A 45 3.96 3.32 -11.19
CA CYS A 45 2.94 4.29 -11.62
C CYS A 45 2.58 4.11 -13.11
N ALA A 46 3.59 4.06 -13.98
CA ALA A 46 3.39 3.90 -15.42
C ALA A 46 2.77 2.53 -15.76
N ALA A 47 3.17 1.47 -15.05
CA ALA A 47 2.58 0.14 -15.23
C ALA A 47 1.08 0.13 -14.86
N ILE A 48 0.70 0.83 -13.79
CA ILE A 48 -0.69 0.96 -13.35
C ILE A 48 -1.50 1.80 -14.34
N ASP A 49 -0.97 2.93 -14.81
CA ASP A 49 -1.61 3.73 -15.87
C ASP A 49 -1.92 2.88 -17.11
N VAL A 50 -0.93 2.13 -17.60
CA VAL A 50 -1.10 1.26 -18.77
C VAL A 50 -2.14 0.16 -18.50
N ALA A 51 -2.16 -0.42 -17.31
CA ALA A 51 -3.11 -1.47 -16.95
C ALA A 51 -4.55 -0.93 -16.85
N ILE A 52 -4.74 0.27 -16.28
CA ILE A 52 -6.04 0.95 -16.19
C ILE A 52 -6.53 1.37 -17.57
N ASN A 53 -5.68 2.05 -18.36
CA ASN A 53 -6.05 2.57 -19.69
C ASN A 53 -6.41 1.46 -20.68
N ASN A 54 -5.83 0.26 -20.53
CA ASN A 54 -6.18 -0.91 -21.32
C ASN A 54 -7.32 -1.74 -20.72
N GLY A 55 -7.96 -1.29 -19.65
CA GLY A 55 -9.07 -1.99 -18.98
C GLY A 55 -8.70 -3.34 -18.36
N ARG A 56 -7.40 -3.60 -18.12
CA ARG A 56 -6.92 -4.86 -17.51
C ARG A 56 -7.20 -4.91 -16.02
N ILE A 57 -7.19 -3.76 -15.37
CA ILE A 57 -7.56 -3.59 -13.96
C ILE A 57 -8.53 -2.43 -13.81
N VAL A 58 -9.34 -2.47 -12.75
CA VAL A 58 -10.12 -1.30 -12.32
C VAL A 58 -9.17 -0.21 -11.78
N PRO A 59 -9.62 1.05 -11.71
CA PRO A 59 -8.80 2.11 -11.14
C PRO A 59 -8.37 1.84 -9.70
N VAL A 60 -7.07 1.99 -9.46
CA VAL A 60 -6.44 1.82 -8.16
C VAL A 60 -5.41 2.92 -7.92
N ALA A 61 -5.42 3.50 -6.72
CA ALA A 61 -4.29 4.25 -6.19
C ALA A 61 -3.22 3.28 -5.66
N ILE A 62 -1.98 3.73 -5.63
CA ILE A 62 -0.86 2.97 -5.08
C ILE A 62 -0.24 3.76 -3.93
N MET A 63 -0.06 3.11 -2.79
CA MET A 63 0.64 3.66 -1.63
C MET A 63 1.88 2.83 -1.32
N GLY A 64 3.05 3.35 -1.65
CA GLY A 64 4.34 2.80 -1.27
C GLY A 64 4.74 3.26 0.13
N ILE A 65 5.22 2.32 0.94
CA ILE A 65 5.86 2.61 2.23
C ILE A 65 7.31 2.21 2.10
N ASP A 66 8.18 3.20 2.18
CA ASP A 66 9.61 2.98 2.02
C ASP A 66 10.20 2.39 3.30
N ASN A 67 11.20 1.52 3.14
CA ASN A 67 12.03 1.09 4.25
C ASN A 67 13.06 2.17 4.61
N ILE A 68 13.52 2.16 5.86
CA ILE A 68 14.62 3.05 6.28
C ILE A 68 15.96 2.48 5.85
N ASP A 69 16.19 1.21 6.16
CA ASP A 69 17.35 0.42 5.76
C ASP A 69 17.01 -1.08 5.79
N GLU A 70 17.97 -1.92 5.40
CA GLU A 70 17.75 -3.37 5.34
C GLU A 70 17.53 -4.00 6.74
N HIS A 71 18.16 -3.48 7.79
CA HIS A 71 17.98 -4.01 9.14
C HIS A 71 16.56 -3.73 9.65
N GLU A 72 16.08 -2.50 9.45
CA GLU A 72 14.73 -2.08 9.79
C GLU A 72 13.70 -2.83 8.95
N ARG A 73 13.93 -2.97 7.63
CA ARG A 73 13.10 -3.78 6.74
C ARG A 73 12.89 -5.20 7.28
N ASN A 74 13.98 -5.87 7.66
CA ASN A 74 13.92 -7.21 8.25
C ASN A 74 13.09 -7.23 9.54
N ALA A 75 13.32 -6.24 10.42
CA ALA A 75 12.62 -6.14 11.69
C ALA A 75 11.11 -5.85 11.52
N ILE A 76 10.73 -4.98 10.59
CA ILE A 76 9.35 -4.50 10.47
C ILE A 76 8.49 -5.36 9.55
N LEU A 77 9.06 -5.89 8.46
CA LEU A 77 8.33 -6.73 7.51
C LEU A 77 8.36 -8.22 7.91
N GLY A 78 9.22 -8.62 8.84
CA GLY A 78 9.40 -9.99 9.33
C GLY A 78 8.27 -10.52 10.23
N GLY A 79 7.02 -10.15 9.96
CA GLY A 79 5.84 -10.70 10.66
C GLY A 79 5.30 -9.84 11.80
N ARG A 80 5.74 -8.59 11.95
CA ARG A 80 5.25 -7.67 12.97
C ARG A 80 3.89 -7.09 12.61
N SER A 81 2.92 -7.18 13.52
CA SER A 81 1.57 -6.65 13.30
C SER A 81 1.47 -5.15 13.51
N GLU A 82 2.44 -4.52 14.17
CA GLU A 82 2.45 -3.09 14.51
C GLU A 82 2.41 -2.24 13.24
N LEU A 83 3.21 -2.59 12.23
CA LEU A 83 3.18 -1.91 10.93
C LEU A 83 1.79 -1.93 10.31
N ILE A 84 1.18 -3.12 10.23
CA ILE A 84 -0.14 -3.30 9.65
C ILE A 84 -1.20 -2.53 10.44
N THR A 85 -1.11 -2.56 11.76
CA THR A 85 -2.05 -1.87 12.65
C THR A 85 -1.98 -0.36 12.44
N ASP A 86 -0.78 0.20 12.37
CA ASP A 86 -0.60 1.64 12.14
C ASP A 86 -1.06 2.06 10.74
N ILE A 87 -0.79 1.24 9.72
CA ILE A 87 -1.30 1.48 8.37
C ILE A 87 -2.83 1.51 8.38
N ALA A 88 -3.46 0.50 8.96
CA ALA A 88 -4.91 0.33 8.96
C ALA A 88 -5.64 1.39 9.79
N ARG A 89 -5.15 1.68 10.99
CA ARG A 89 -5.87 2.52 11.97
C ARG A 89 -5.52 4.00 11.85
N HIS A 90 -4.37 4.34 11.30
CA HIS A 90 -3.88 5.72 11.25
C HIS A 90 -3.63 6.18 9.82
N LEU A 91 -2.69 5.55 9.11
CA LEU A 91 -2.25 6.06 7.82
C LEU A 91 -3.36 6.09 6.77
N LEU A 92 -4.08 4.98 6.59
CA LEU A 92 -5.14 4.86 5.60
C LEU A 92 -6.29 5.86 5.84
N PRO A 93 -6.86 5.97 7.06
CA PRO A 93 -7.83 7.01 7.37
C PRO A 93 -7.32 8.42 7.09
N THR A 94 -6.08 8.74 7.46
CA THR A 94 -5.49 10.07 7.21
C THR A 94 -5.39 10.36 5.72
N ILE A 95 -4.84 9.44 4.92
CA ILE A 95 -4.71 9.63 3.46
C ILE A 95 -6.09 9.80 2.80
N ARG A 96 -7.10 9.03 3.23
CA ARG A 96 -8.46 9.17 2.71
C ARG A 96 -9.06 10.54 3.07
N ALA A 97 -8.86 11.00 4.29
CA ALA A 97 -9.33 12.32 4.75
C ALA A 97 -8.62 13.49 4.04
N GLU A 98 -7.35 13.32 3.67
CA GLU A 98 -6.60 14.30 2.86
C GLU A 98 -7.14 14.41 1.42
N GLN A 99 -7.95 13.46 0.96
CA GLN A 99 -8.52 13.41 -0.39
C GLN A 99 -10.07 13.35 -0.36
N PRO A 100 -10.75 14.37 0.20
CA PRO A 100 -12.19 14.32 0.49
C PRO A 100 -13.07 14.26 -0.78
N GLN A 101 -12.54 14.69 -1.93
CA GLN A 101 -13.26 14.66 -3.20
C GLN A 101 -13.23 13.29 -3.88
N ARG A 102 -12.39 12.35 -3.42
CA ARG A 102 -12.24 11.04 -4.03
C ARG A 102 -13.20 10.03 -3.42
N GLN A 103 -13.92 9.32 -4.27
CA GLN A 103 -14.72 8.18 -3.87
C GLN A 103 -13.83 6.94 -3.70
N TRP A 104 -13.39 6.67 -2.47
CA TRP A 104 -12.65 5.45 -2.15
C TRP A 104 -13.57 4.23 -2.21
N ALA A 105 -13.12 3.17 -2.86
CA ALA A 105 -13.78 1.89 -2.81
C ALA A 105 -13.69 1.27 -1.40
N ASP A 106 -14.59 0.34 -1.10
CA ASP A 106 -14.58 -0.38 0.16
C ASP A 106 -13.37 -1.33 0.31
N ARG A 107 -13.32 -2.04 1.45
CA ARG A 107 -12.22 -2.97 1.76
C ARG A 107 -12.00 -4.04 0.70
N SER A 108 -13.02 -4.44 -0.07
CA SER A 108 -12.88 -5.45 -1.14
C SER A 108 -11.91 -5.05 -2.24
N ARG A 109 -11.61 -3.74 -2.38
CA ARG A 109 -10.61 -3.21 -3.30
C ARG A 109 -9.44 -2.52 -2.59
N THR A 110 -9.27 -2.81 -1.30
CA THR A 110 -8.10 -2.39 -0.53
C THR A 110 -7.20 -3.61 -0.36
N VAL A 111 -6.01 -3.54 -0.94
CA VAL A 111 -5.07 -4.65 -1.08
C VAL A 111 -3.78 -4.32 -0.35
N LEU A 112 -3.21 -5.26 0.40
CA LEU A 112 -1.78 -5.21 0.72
C LEU A 112 -1.05 -6.24 -0.14
N ALA A 113 -0.08 -5.77 -0.91
CA ALA A 113 0.67 -6.60 -1.84
C ALA A 113 2.16 -6.48 -1.55
N GLY A 114 2.88 -7.59 -1.52
CA GLY A 114 4.31 -7.57 -1.24
C GLY A 114 5.04 -8.84 -1.66
N GLN A 115 6.37 -8.73 -1.68
CA GLN A 115 7.27 -9.80 -2.08
C GLN A 115 8.22 -10.13 -0.93
N SER A 116 8.65 -11.39 -0.79
CA SER A 116 9.56 -11.80 0.28
C SER A 116 8.98 -11.44 1.66
N LEU A 117 9.67 -10.65 2.47
CA LEU A 117 9.14 -10.15 3.75
C LEU A 117 7.88 -9.28 3.59
N GLY A 118 7.77 -8.53 2.49
CA GLY A 118 6.53 -7.83 2.15
C GLY A 118 5.36 -8.81 1.91
N GLY A 119 5.66 -10.01 1.40
CA GLY A 119 4.66 -11.08 1.25
C GLY A 119 4.18 -11.61 2.59
N VAL A 120 5.08 -11.79 3.56
CA VAL A 120 4.72 -12.09 4.96
C VAL A 120 3.83 -11.00 5.53
N SER A 121 4.19 -9.73 5.31
CA SER A 121 3.38 -8.58 5.76
C SER A 121 1.97 -8.56 5.14
N ALA A 122 1.82 -8.97 3.88
CA ALA A 122 0.51 -9.14 3.24
C ALA A 122 -0.36 -10.19 3.95
N LEU A 123 0.23 -11.32 4.34
CA LEU A 123 -0.48 -12.36 5.11
C LEU A 123 -0.84 -11.89 6.52
N ILE A 124 0.06 -11.16 7.19
CA ILE A 124 -0.23 -10.52 8.49
C ILE A 124 -1.38 -9.53 8.36
N ALA A 125 -1.44 -8.75 7.27
CA ALA A 125 -2.54 -7.81 7.02
C ALA A 125 -3.89 -8.48 6.91
N ALA A 126 -3.98 -9.58 6.16
CA ALA A 126 -5.21 -10.37 6.07
C ALA A 126 -5.67 -10.93 7.42
N ARG A 127 -4.73 -11.24 8.33
CA ARG A 127 -5.04 -11.77 9.66
C ARG A 127 -5.39 -10.69 10.69
N HIS A 128 -4.68 -9.57 10.67
CA HIS A 128 -4.72 -8.57 11.74
C HIS A 128 -5.54 -7.33 11.41
N ALA A 129 -5.85 -7.07 10.14
CA ALA A 129 -6.70 -5.97 9.72
C ALA A 129 -7.69 -6.35 8.58
N PRO A 130 -8.45 -7.46 8.71
CA PRO A 130 -9.39 -7.93 7.66
C PRO A 130 -10.55 -6.97 7.36
N GLU A 131 -10.89 -6.11 8.31
CA GLU A 131 -11.85 -5.01 8.14
C GLU A 131 -11.34 -3.91 7.21
N THR A 132 -10.01 -3.80 7.08
CA THR A 132 -9.35 -2.80 6.23
C THR A 132 -8.94 -3.38 4.88
N PHE A 133 -8.28 -4.55 4.89
CA PHE A 133 -7.78 -5.22 3.69
C PHE A 133 -8.69 -6.38 3.31
N GLY A 134 -9.41 -6.25 2.20
CA GLY A 134 -10.22 -7.33 1.66
C GLY A 134 -9.42 -8.34 0.84
N LEU A 135 -8.20 -7.97 0.42
CA LEU A 135 -7.32 -8.81 -0.38
C LEU A 135 -5.87 -8.68 0.11
N ALA A 136 -5.11 -9.78 0.02
CA ALA A 136 -3.68 -9.82 0.24
C ALA A 136 -3.01 -10.54 -0.92
N LEU A 137 -1.95 -9.93 -1.48
CA LEU A 137 -1.13 -10.55 -2.54
C LEU A 137 0.27 -10.82 -1.97
N SER A 138 0.54 -12.09 -1.70
CA SER A 138 1.81 -12.54 -1.13
C SER A 138 2.63 -13.29 -2.18
N HIS A 139 3.74 -12.69 -2.61
CA HIS A 139 4.65 -13.30 -3.57
C HIS A 139 5.93 -13.77 -2.88
N SER A 140 6.25 -15.06 -3.01
CA SER A 140 7.47 -15.68 -2.46
C SER A 140 7.74 -15.30 -1.00
N PRO A 141 6.80 -15.50 -0.06
CA PRO A 141 6.95 -15.06 1.32
C PRO A 141 8.13 -15.76 2.01
N SER A 142 8.95 -14.98 2.72
CA SER A 142 10.06 -15.51 3.53
C SER A 142 9.55 -16.03 4.87
N MET A 143 9.10 -17.28 4.91
CA MET A 143 8.54 -17.98 6.09
C MET A 143 9.59 -18.75 6.89
#